data_AF-A0A954HAM2-F1
#
_entry.id   AF-A0A954HAM2-F1
#
_cell.length_a   1.000
_cell.length_b   1.000
_cell.length_c   1.000
_cell.angle_alpha   90.00
_cell.angle_beta   90.00
_cell.angle_gamma   90.00
#
_symmetry.space_group_name_H-M   'P 1'
#
loop_
_entity.id
_entity.type
_entity.pdbx_description
1 polymer ?
#
loop_
_entity_poly.entity_id
_entity_poly.type
_entity_poly.pdbx_seq_one_letter_code
_entity_poly.pdbx_strand_id
1 'polypeptide(L)'
;MNQFSFWKYLFSPQALLIHFLCLAVGGIFTYEFLSGKGDPEAVMAILFAVGAWPIMLGLSLWSFKHDHKMAVTEAKQRMREPEKLLRERELQRKISIFFLVGVALLAIYFGRQGWRIEPFPLQYLGYLFLLVASAGLVGINIWKSGPLDLNDDPVLPPVFDEYEELDP
;
A
#
# COMPACT_ATOMS: atom_id res chain seq x y z
N MET A 1 -14.65 24.21 10.98
CA MET A 1 -14.52 22.75 11.14
C MET A 1 -15.12 22.09 9.91
N ASN A 2 -14.31 21.57 8.99
CA ASN A 2 -14.84 20.83 7.84
C ASN A 2 -15.38 19.49 8.33
N GLN A 3 -16.69 19.31 8.25
CA GLN A 3 -17.33 18.05 8.60
C GLN A 3 -16.93 16.99 7.56
N PHE A 4 -16.22 15.96 8.02
CA PHE A 4 -15.97 14.76 7.23
C PHE A 4 -17.31 14.19 6.75
N SER A 5 -17.49 14.11 5.42
CA SER A 5 -18.70 13.54 4.83
C SER A 5 -18.40 12.12 4.37
N PHE A 6 -19.02 11.14 5.01
CA PHE A 6 -18.91 9.73 4.64
C PHE A 6 -19.29 9.48 3.17
N TRP A 7 -20.30 10.20 2.67
CA TRP A 7 -20.70 10.15 1.27
C TRP A 7 -19.59 10.60 0.32
N LYS A 8 -18.83 11.64 0.66
CA LYS A 8 -17.66 12.05 -0.15
C LYS A 8 -16.59 10.97 -0.21
N TYR A 9 -16.38 10.23 0.89
CA TYR A 9 -15.47 9.08 0.89
C TYR A 9 -15.99 7.94 0.01
N LEU A 10 -17.29 7.62 0.10
CA LEU A 10 -17.88 6.52 -0.67
C LEU A 10 -17.71 6.70 -2.19
N PHE A 11 -17.76 7.95 -2.65
CA PHE A 11 -17.53 8.34 -4.05
C PHE A 11 -16.08 8.75 -4.35
N SER A 12 -15.15 8.53 -3.42
CA SER A 12 -13.73 8.77 -3.68
C SER A 12 -13.18 7.72 -4.67
N PRO A 13 -12.14 8.06 -5.46
CA PRO A 13 -11.54 7.11 -6.40
C PRO A 13 -11.11 5.79 -5.75
N GLN A 14 -10.59 5.85 -4.51
CA GLN A 14 -10.15 4.67 -3.76
C GLN A 14 -11.33 3.77 -3.37
N ALA A 15 -12.42 4.35 -2.83
CA ALA A 15 -13.61 3.59 -2.48
C ALA A 15 -14.27 2.99 -3.73
N LEU A 16 -14.36 3.74 -4.83
CA LEU A 16 -14.89 3.25 -6.10
C LEU A 16 -14.08 2.06 -6.64
N LEU A 17 -12.75 2.12 -6.54
CA LEU A 17 -11.87 1.01 -6.96
C LEU A 17 -12.15 -0.26 -6.14
N ILE A 18 -12.34 -0.13 -4.83
CA ILE A 18 -12.73 -1.25 -3.96
C ILE A 18 -14.10 -1.82 -4.37
N HIS A 19 -15.07 -0.95 -4.71
CA HIS A 19 -16.39 -1.41 -5.17
C HIS A 19 -16.28 -2.17 -6.49
N PHE A 20 -15.55 -1.63 -7.48
CA PHE A 20 -15.35 -2.29 -8.76
C PHE A 20 -14.61 -3.62 -8.61
N LEU A 21 -13.61 -3.69 -7.73
CA LEU A 21 -12.89 -4.92 -7.44
C LEU A 21 -13.84 -5.98 -6.85
N CYS A 22 -14.63 -5.62 -5.83
CA CYS A 22 -15.61 -6.52 -5.23
C CYS A 22 -16.67 -6.97 -6.23
N LEU A 23 -17.17 -6.06 -7.08
CA LEU A 23 -18.14 -6.38 -8.12
C LEU A 23 -17.55 -7.29 -9.21
N ALA A 24 -16.31 -7.06 -9.63
CA ALA A 24 -15.64 -7.89 -10.62
C ALA A 24 -15.41 -9.31 -10.09
N VAL A 25 -14.86 -9.43 -8.88
CA VAL A 25 -14.63 -10.72 -8.23
C VAL A 25 -15.94 -11.45 -7.98
N GLY A 26 -16.95 -10.77 -7.42
CA GLY A 26 -18.29 -11.32 -7.22
C GLY A 26 -18.96 -11.76 -8.52
N GLY A 27 -18.81 -10.97 -9.59
CA GLY A 27 -19.33 -11.26 -10.92
C GLY A 27 -18.70 -12.50 -11.56
N ILE A 28 -17.38 -12.68 -11.42
CA ILE A 28 -16.66 -13.87 -11.89
C ILE A 28 -17.22 -15.12 -11.19
N PHE A 29 -17.26 -15.12 -9.86
CA PHE A 29 -17.75 -16.29 -9.11
C PHE A 29 -19.25 -16.56 -9.34
N THR A 30 -20.06 -15.51 -9.50
CA THR A 30 -21.48 -15.65 -9.84
C THR A 30 -21.65 -16.28 -11.22
N TYR A 31 -20.85 -15.85 -12.20
CA TYR A 31 -20.88 -16.42 -13.55
C TYR A 31 -20.47 -17.90 -13.55
N GLU A 32 -19.41 -18.27 -12.82
CA GLU A 32 -18.98 -19.67 -12.68
C GLU A 32 -20.04 -20.53 -12.02
N PHE A 33 -20.68 -20.03 -10.96
CA PHE A 33 -21.79 -20.68 -10.29
C PHE A 33 -22.98 -20.93 -11.24
N LEU A 34 -23.40 -19.88 -11.96
CA LEU A 34 -24.52 -19.97 -12.91
C LEU A 34 -24.22 -20.84 -14.14
N SER A 35 -22.95 -20.96 -14.52
CA SER A 35 -22.51 -21.80 -15.65
C SER A 35 -22.56 -23.30 -15.34
N GLY A 36 -23.05 -23.71 -14.17
CA GLY A 36 -23.16 -25.11 -13.77
C GLY A 36 -21.81 -25.77 -13.47
N LYS A 37 -20.73 -24.98 -13.42
CA LYS A 37 -19.38 -25.39 -12.99
C LYS A 37 -19.15 -25.10 -11.50
N GLY A 38 -20.17 -24.62 -10.80
CA GLY A 38 -20.10 -24.14 -9.44
C GLY A 38 -19.86 -25.27 -8.45
N ASP A 39 -18.59 -25.51 -8.13
CA ASP A 39 -18.18 -26.19 -6.91
C ASP A 39 -18.79 -25.43 -5.70
N PRO A 40 -19.26 -26.10 -4.63
CA PRO A 40 -19.62 -25.45 -3.36
C PRO A 40 -18.62 -24.39 -2.87
N GLU A 41 -17.35 -24.48 -3.27
CA GLU A 41 -16.33 -23.45 -3.01
C GLU A 41 -16.66 -22.07 -3.64
N ALA A 42 -17.35 -22.02 -4.78
CA ALA A 42 -17.75 -20.76 -5.42
C ALA A 42 -18.75 -19.96 -4.57
N VAL A 43 -19.66 -20.65 -3.87
CA VAL A 43 -20.60 -20.01 -2.94
C VAL A 43 -19.84 -19.41 -1.75
N MET A 44 -18.85 -20.13 -1.23
CA MET A 44 -17.98 -19.64 -0.16
C MET A 44 -17.15 -18.44 -0.60
N ALA A 45 -16.66 -18.43 -1.84
CA ALA A 45 -15.93 -17.30 -2.42
C ALA A 45 -16.81 -16.04 -2.58
N ILE A 46 -18.07 -16.20 -2.99
CA ILE A 46 -19.05 -15.10 -3.05
C ILE A 46 -19.32 -14.54 -1.65
N LEU A 47 -19.57 -15.41 -0.67
CA LEU A 47 -19.80 -15.00 0.73
C LEU A 47 -18.57 -14.29 1.30
N PHE A 48 -17.37 -14.78 1.01
CA PHE A 48 -16.12 -14.14 1.37
C PHE A 48 -16.00 -12.74 0.73
N ALA A 49 -16.27 -12.60 -0.56
CA ALA A 49 -16.22 -11.31 -1.26
C ALA A 49 -17.19 -10.29 -0.66
N VAL A 50 -18.42 -10.72 -0.33
CA VAL A 50 -19.43 -9.89 0.33
C VAL A 50 -18.99 -9.48 1.74
N GLY A 51 -18.40 -10.40 2.51
CA GLY A 51 -17.90 -10.13 3.86
C GLY A 51 -16.63 -9.28 3.89
N ALA A 52 -15.72 -9.47 2.94
CA ALA A 52 -14.48 -8.71 2.81
C ALA A 52 -14.72 -7.25 2.37
N TRP A 53 -15.80 -6.99 1.63
CA TRP A 53 -16.14 -5.68 1.10
C TRP A 53 -16.25 -4.58 2.19
N PRO A 54 -17.09 -4.70 3.24
CA PRO A 54 -17.17 -3.68 4.29
C PRO A 54 -15.87 -3.54 5.08
N ILE A 55 -15.09 -4.62 5.22
CA ILE A 55 -13.79 -4.59 5.91
C ILE A 55 -12.79 -3.77 5.10
N MET A 56 -12.66 -4.02 3.79
CA MET A 56 -11.79 -3.26 2.90
C MET A 56 -12.19 -1.78 2.85
N LEU A 57 -13.50 -1.49 2.82
CA LEU A 57 -13.98 -0.10 2.90
C LEU A 57 -13.69 0.54 4.26
N GLY A 58 -13.78 -0.21 5.36
CA GLY A 58 -13.42 0.29 6.69
C GLY A 58 -11.94 0.62 6.81
N LEU A 59 -11.07 -0.27 6.31
CA LEU A 59 -9.62 -0.07 6.30
C LEU A 59 -9.21 1.10 5.40
N SER A 60 -9.78 1.19 4.20
CA SER A 60 -9.54 2.31 3.29
C SER A 60 -10.07 3.63 3.86
N LEU A 61 -11.21 3.62 4.56
CA LEU A 61 -11.73 4.80 5.24
C LEU A 61 -10.81 5.26 6.36
N TRP A 62 -10.26 4.30 7.11
CA TRP A 62 -9.31 4.60 8.18
C TRP A 62 -8.03 5.21 7.63
N SER A 63 -7.47 4.63 6.54
CA SER A 63 -6.33 5.20 5.81
C SER A 63 -6.65 6.61 5.31
N PHE A 64 -7.79 6.79 4.62
CA PHE A 64 -8.20 8.08 4.07
C PHE A 64 -8.33 9.16 5.16
N LYS A 65 -8.88 8.80 6.33
CA LYS A 65 -8.95 9.72 7.49
C LYS A 65 -7.56 10.04 8.05
N HIS A 66 -6.66 9.07 8.05
CA HIS A 66 -5.28 9.27 8.47
C HIS A 66 -4.57 10.21 7.50
N ASP A 67 -4.67 9.95 6.20
CA ASP A 67 -4.06 10.73 5.12
C ASP A 67 -4.60 12.17 5.09
N HIS A 68 -5.90 12.37 5.31
CA HIS A 68 -6.47 13.72 5.35
C HIS A 68 -6.01 14.52 6.58
N LYS A 69 -5.84 13.87 7.74
CA LYS A 69 -5.23 14.49 8.92
C LYS A 69 -3.77 14.81 8.63
N MET A 70 -3.02 13.89 8.05
CA MET A 70 -1.62 14.10 7.68
C MET A 70 -1.48 15.23 6.66
N ALA A 71 -2.29 15.30 5.61
CA ALA A 71 -2.25 16.35 4.59
C ALA A 71 -2.54 17.77 5.15
N VAL A 72 -3.47 17.90 6.10
CA VAL A 72 -3.74 19.18 6.79
C VAL A 72 -2.60 19.56 7.73
N THR A 73 -1.93 18.57 8.32
CA THR A 73 -0.78 18.76 9.21
C THR A 73 0.50 19.05 8.40
N GLU A 74 0.69 18.39 7.26
CA GLU A 74 1.72 18.61 6.24
C GLU A 74 1.60 19.99 5.60
N ALA A 75 0.38 20.47 5.28
CA ALA A 75 0.19 21.84 4.79
C ALA A 75 0.65 22.89 5.83
N LYS A 76 0.59 22.53 7.12
CA LYS A 76 1.08 23.35 8.24
C LYS A 76 2.59 23.19 8.48
N GLN A 77 3.15 22.02 8.19
CA GLN A 77 4.56 21.68 8.38
C GLN A 77 5.47 21.96 7.17
N ARG A 78 4.93 22.04 5.94
CA ARG A 78 5.66 22.48 4.73
C ARG A 78 6.24 23.90 4.86
N MET A 79 5.79 24.68 5.83
CA MET A 79 6.40 25.97 6.17
C MET A 79 7.60 25.87 7.12
N ARG A 80 7.97 24.70 7.66
CA ARG A 80 9.04 24.63 8.67
C ARG A 80 10.22 23.68 8.46
N GLU A 81 10.13 22.43 8.00
CA GLU A 81 11.33 21.56 8.09
C GLU A 81 11.43 20.45 7.01
N PRO A 82 12.17 20.65 5.91
CA PRO A 82 12.38 19.63 4.88
C PRO A 82 13.17 18.40 5.39
N GLU A 83 13.98 18.55 6.44
CA GLU A 83 14.72 17.43 7.06
C GLU A 83 13.83 16.39 7.73
N LYS A 84 12.68 16.79 8.30
CA LYS A 84 11.73 15.85 8.93
C LYS A 84 11.07 14.95 7.89
N LEU A 85 10.74 15.49 6.72
CA LEU A 85 10.14 14.74 5.61
C LEU A 85 11.09 13.67 5.07
N LEU A 86 12.39 13.95 5.00
CA LEU A 86 13.41 12.97 4.62
C LEU A 86 13.48 11.81 5.60
N ARG A 87 13.48 12.09 6.92
CA ARG A 87 13.51 11.05 7.96
C ARG A 87 12.28 10.17 7.95
N GLU A 88 11.09 10.75 7.77
CA GLU A 88 9.84 10.00 7.70
C GLU A 88 9.81 9.06 6.49
N ARG A 89 10.28 9.52 5.34
CA ARG A 89 10.39 8.69 4.14
C ARG A 89 11.43 7.59 4.26
N GLU A 90 12.57 7.88 4.87
CA GLU A 90 13.59 6.86 5.17
C GLU A 90 13.02 5.77 6.10
N LEU A 91 12.23 6.16 7.11
CA LEU A 91 11.57 5.23 8.00
C LEU A 91 10.52 4.39 7.25
N GLN A 92 9.67 5.02 6.44
CA GLN A 92 8.68 4.32 5.62
C GLN A 92 9.36 3.31 4.69
N ARG A 93 10.48 3.69 4.07
CA ARG A 93 11.27 2.81 3.21
C ARG A 93 11.76 1.57 3.97
N LYS A 94 12.34 1.77 5.16
CA LYS A 94 12.79 0.68 6.04
C LYS A 94 11.64 -0.24 6.43
N ILE A 95 10.48 0.32 6.79
CA ILE A 95 9.28 -0.45 7.16
C ILE A 95 8.76 -1.26 5.97
N SER A 96 8.64 -0.65 4.79
CA SER A 96 8.17 -1.34 3.58
C SER A 96 9.10 -2.49 3.18
N ILE A 97 10.42 -2.29 3.25
CA ILE A 97 11.39 -3.35 2.97
C ILE A 97 11.27 -4.47 4.00
N PHE A 98 11.22 -4.14 5.29
CA PHE A 98 11.09 -5.15 6.35
C PHE A 98 9.81 -5.98 6.20
N PHE A 99 8.70 -5.32 5.87
CA PHE A 99 7.43 -5.97 5.59
C PHE A 99 7.52 -6.91 4.37
N LEU A 100 8.07 -6.43 3.25
CA LEU A 100 8.29 -7.23 2.04
C LEU A 100 9.15 -8.47 2.33
N VAL A 101 10.26 -8.31 3.05
CA VAL A 101 11.13 -9.43 3.45
C VAL A 101 10.39 -10.40 4.36
N GLY A 102 9.62 -9.91 5.34
CA GLY A 102 8.82 -10.74 6.24
C GLY A 102 7.80 -11.60 5.48
N VAL A 103 7.03 -10.99 4.58
CA VAL A 103 6.06 -11.70 3.72
C VAL A 103 6.76 -12.70 2.81
N ALA A 104 7.91 -12.33 2.25
CA ALA A 104 8.70 -13.21 1.40
C ALA A 104 9.17 -14.47 2.13
N LEU A 105 9.72 -14.31 3.35
CA LEU A 105 10.18 -15.42 4.17
C LEU A 105 9.02 -16.34 4.59
N LEU A 106 7.87 -15.79 4.94
CA LEU A 106 6.66 -16.58 5.23
C LEU A 106 6.21 -17.37 4.00
N ALA A 107 6.15 -16.75 2.83
CA ALA A 107 5.79 -17.42 1.58
C ALA A 107 6.76 -18.55 1.22
N ILE A 108 8.07 -18.37 1.44
CA ILE A 108 9.09 -19.42 1.25
C ILE A 108 8.87 -20.56 2.25
N TYR A 109 8.64 -20.24 3.53
CA TYR A 109 8.43 -21.24 4.57
C TYR A 109 7.21 -22.11 4.29
N PHE A 110 6.05 -21.50 4.05
CA PHE A 110 4.82 -22.24 3.73
C PHE A 110 4.92 -22.95 2.37
N GLY A 111 5.57 -22.35 1.38
CA GLY A 111 5.85 -22.99 0.11
C GLY A 111 6.68 -24.27 0.25
N ARG A 112 7.68 -24.29 1.15
CA ARG A 112 8.45 -25.50 1.49
C ARG A 112 7.63 -26.56 2.23
N GLN A 113 6.60 -26.16 2.96
CA GLN A 113 5.61 -27.06 3.58
C GLN A 113 4.58 -27.59 2.57
N GLY A 114 4.72 -27.25 1.28
CA GLY A 114 3.87 -27.76 0.20
C GLY A 114 2.69 -26.86 -0.16
N TRP A 115 2.60 -25.64 0.38
CA TRP A 115 1.56 -24.69 0.00
C TRP A 115 1.75 -24.22 -1.45
N ARG A 116 0.67 -24.20 -2.22
CA ARG A 116 0.64 -23.84 -3.63
C ARG A 116 -0.46 -22.83 -3.91
N ILE A 117 -0.19 -21.91 -4.81
CA ILE A 117 -1.20 -21.06 -5.45
C ILE A 117 -1.24 -21.53 -6.89
N GLU A 118 -2.25 -22.30 -7.27
CA GLU A 118 -2.27 -22.97 -8.58
C GLU A 118 -1.99 -21.99 -9.74
N PRO A 119 -1.04 -22.31 -10.65
CA PRO A 119 -0.26 -23.54 -10.78
C PRO A 119 1.14 -23.53 -10.10
N PHE A 120 1.48 -22.50 -9.31
CA PHE A 120 2.85 -22.28 -8.82
C PHE A 120 3.02 -22.57 -7.32
N PRO A 121 4.13 -23.21 -6.91
CA PRO A 121 4.55 -23.27 -5.52
C PRO A 121 4.70 -21.87 -4.90
N LEU A 122 4.15 -21.67 -3.69
CA LEU A 122 4.14 -20.37 -3.00
C LEU A 122 5.56 -19.81 -2.76
N GLN A 123 6.57 -20.69 -2.67
CA GLN A 123 7.96 -20.30 -2.51
C GLN A 123 8.49 -19.41 -3.65
N TYR A 124 7.98 -19.57 -4.88
CA TYR A 124 8.38 -18.72 -6.01
C TYR A 124 7.89 -17.29 -5.85
N LEU A 125 6.70 -17.10 -5.27
CA LEU A 125 6.20 -15.77 -4.91
C LEU A 125 7.08 -15.13 -3.84
N GLY A 126 7.55 -15.92 -2.87
CA GLY A 126 8.51 -15.45 -1.88
C GLY A 126 9.85 -15.05 -2.49
N TYR A 127 10.40 -15.82 -3.43
CA TYR A 127 11.61 -15.42 -4.16
C TYR A 127 11.42 -14.13 -4.97
N LEU A 128 10.25 -13.95 -5.58
CA LEU A 128 9.91 -12.71 -6.29
C LEU A 128 9.90 -11.51 -5.34
N PHE A 129 9.27 -11.64 -4.17
CA PHE A 129 9.26 -10.57 -3.17
C PHE A 129 10.65 -10.25 -2.61
N LEU A 130 11.52 -11.25 -2.41
CA LEU A 130 12.91 -11.01 -2.05
C LEU A 130 13.64 -10.21 -3.14
N LEU A 131 13.45 -10.58 -4.42
CA LEU A 131 14.07 -9.89 -5.53
C LEU A 131 13.62 -8.42 -5.62
N VAL A 132 12.33 -8.16 -5.43
CA VAL A 132 11.76 -6.80 -5.35
C VAL A 132 12.36 -6.03 -4.17
N ALA A 133 12.47 -6.64 -2.99
CA ALA A 133 13.06 -6.01 -1.82
C ALA A 133 14.55 -5.68 -2.02
N SER A 134 15.32 -6.61 -2.61
CA SER A 134 16.73 -6.41 -2.94
C SER A 134 16.92 -5.28 -3.95
N ALA A 135 16.09 -5.21 -4.99
CA ALA A 135 16.14 -4.12 -5.95
C ALA A 135 15.77 -2.76 -5.31
N GLY A 136 14.79 -2.74 -4.39
CA GLY A 136 14.45 -1.56 -3.59
C GLY A 136 15.59 -1.08 -2.68
N LEU A 137 16.40 -1.99 -2.13
CA LEU A 137 17.59 -1.64 -1.33
C LEU A 137 18.69 -0.98 -2.18
N VAL A 138 18.84 -1.39 -3.43
CA VAL A 138 19.82 -0.83 -4.38
C VAL A 138 19.32 0.50 -4.98
N GLY A 139 18.10 0.94 -4.64
CA GLY A 139 17.51 2.17 -5.15
C GLY A 139 16.94 2.05 -6.57
N ILE A 140 16.73 0.83 -7.06
CA ILE A 140 16.02 0.60 -8.32
C ILE A 140 14.54 0.93 -8.08
N ASN A 141 14.02 1.92 -8.80
CA ASN A 141 12.64 2.34 -8.67
C ASN A 141 11.70 1.34 -9.36
N ILE A 142 11.05 0.50 -8.57
CA ILE A 142 10.07 -0.49 -9.05
C ILE A 142 8.65 0.10 -9.07
N TRP A 143 8.41 1.15 -8.27
CA TRP A 143 7.08 1.75 -8.08
C TRP A 143 7.17 3.27 -8.10
N LYS A 144 6.78 3.88 -9.22
CA LYS A 144 6.71 5.34 -9.36
C LYS A 144 5.76 5.91 -8.30
N SER A 145 6.26 6.84 -7.50
CA SER A 145 5.57 7.44 -6.33
C SER A 145 5.24 6.48 -5.18
N GLY A 146 5.95 5.34 -5.11
CA GLY A 146 5.90 4.45 -3.96
C GLY A 146 6.88 4.85 -2.84
N PRO A 147 6.83 4.19 -1.68
CA PRO A 147 7.72 4.46 -0.54
C PRO A 147 9.22 4.18 -0.81
N LEU A 148 9.53 3.54 -1.94
CA LEU A 148 10.88 3.25 -2.41
C LEU A 148 11.37 4.23 -3.50
N ASP A 149 10.54 5.18 -3.94
CA ASP A 149 10.91 6.13 -4.99
C ASP A 149 11.85 7.21 -4.43
N LEU A 150 13.05 7.28 -4.98
CA LEU A 150 14.06 8.30 -4.66
C LEU A 150 13.77 9.64 -5.34
N ASN A 151 13.01 9.66 -6.45
CA ASN A 151 12.79 10.89 -7.23
C ASN A 151 11.81 11.84 -6.56
N ASP A 152 10.96 11.33 -5.68
CA ASP A 152 10.03 12.17 -4.95
C ASP A 152 10.69 12.83 -3.74
N ASP A 153 11.93 12.46 -3.36
CA ASP A 153 12.58 12.98 -2.16
C ASP A 153 12.73 14.51 -2.26
N PRO A 154 12.36 15.26 -1.20
CA PRO A 154 12.40 16.72 -1.25
C PRO A 154 13.84 17.20 -1.45
N VAL A 155 14.06 17.97 -2.52
CA VAL A 155 15.33 18.64 -2.76
C VAL A 155 15.53 19.66 -1.64
N LEU A 156 16.55 19.43 -0.80
CA LEU A 156 16.93 20.38 0.23
C LEU A 156 17.39 21.68 -0.46
N PRO A 157 16.92 22.86 -0.02
CA PRO A 157 17.55 24.10 -0.44
C PRO A 157 19.03 24.06 0.01
N PRO A 158 19.94 24.69 -0.76
CA PRO A 158 21.32 24.82 -0.31
C PRO A 158 21.34 25.45 1.08
N VAL A 159 22.06 24.82 2.00
CA VAL A 159 22.37 25.41 3.30
C VAL A 159 23.26 26.60 2.99
N PHE A 160 22.67 27.79 2.87
CA PHE A 160 23.44 29.01 2.94
C PHE A 160 23.91 29.09 4.40
N ASP A 161 25.21 28.92 4.62
CA ASP A 161 25.85 29.17 5.90
C ASP A 161 25.76 30.67 6.20
N GLU A 162 24.58 31.14 6.57
CA GLU A 162 24.28 32.54 6.89
C GLU A 162 24.76 32.92 8.30
N TYR A 163 25.79 32.24 8.80
CA TYR A 163 26.36 32.43 10.15
C TYR A 163 27.87 32.66 10.15
N GLU A 164 28.47 33.12 9.06
CA GLU A 164 29.90 33.51 9.02
C GLU A 164 30.13 35.04 9.01
N GLU A 165 29.09 35.87 9.11
CA GLU A 165 29.24 37.34 9.26
C GLU A 165 28.47 37.86 10.48
N LEU A 166 28.96 37.53 11.68
CA LEU A 166 28.68 38.29 12.90
C LEU A 166 29.78 38.00 13.94
N ASP A 167 31.03 38.15 13.53
CA ASP A 167 32.14 38.40 14.47
C ASP A 167 32.52 39.89 14.31
N PRO A 168 32.28 40.74 15.32
CA PRO A 168 32.53 42.18 15.27
C PRO A 168 34.02 42.57 15.31
#